data_AF-A0A7T6Z650-F1
#
_entry.id   AF-A0A7T6Z650-F1
#
_cell.length_a   1.000
_cell.length_b   1.000
_cell.length_c   1.000
_cell.angle_alpha   90.00
_cell.angle_beta   90.00
_cell.angle_gamma   90.00
#
_symmetry.space_group_name_H-M   'P 1'
#
loop_
_entity.id
_entity.type
_entity.pdbx_description
1 polymer ?
#
loop_
_entity_poly.entity_id
_entity_poly.type
_entity_poly.pdbx_seq_one_letter_code
_entity_poly.pdbx_strand_id
1 'polypeptide(L)'
;MRTFTKTAFTMFLSMAFLVACGGDEEETTGDDVLDNDDDVSEDENGASDDFADVDKNNGNESENDDSNNNEEETDENNEEYSQMTEDEAEAHVIDYINENKPEIADFLDVYQFSVEENDDIYQVNMFSAESDDERIGSPLMSSYEVDRTTGEVEEVENQTNETESQLSEIVDLNQEERRAHHEELAVKPEEISDEVYVDLLLSGIHENTEDYNGRVNSGDTIMFEFPDAENSADRSTEEAEVSEDGYFTIHVNSHEFKAGQDIRVYITNGYSHEQVFELPVHEAEEGMEEIRVK
;
A
#
# COMPACT_ATOMS: atom_id res chain seq x y z
N MET A 1 15.21 -3.31 50.63
CA MET A 1 16.62 -3.05 50.28
C MET A 1 17.27 -4.37 49.88
N ARG A 2 17.37 -4.63 48.58
CA ARG A 2 18.17 -5.73 48.02
C ARG A 2 19.08 -5.13 46.95
N THR A 3 20.34 -5.50 47.03
CA THR A 3 21.50 -4.89 46.40
C THR A 3 21.75 -5.40 44.99
N PHE A 4 22.23 -4.48 44.15
CA PHE A 4 22.73 -4.62 42.78
C PHE A 4 23.79 -5.72 42.61
N THR A 5 23.81 -6.35 41.44
CA THR A 5 25.07 -6.79 40.82
C THR A 5 24.98 -6.56 39.31
N LYS A 6 25.74 -5.56 38.84
CA LYS A 6 26.02 -5.29 37.42
C LYS A 6 26.94 -6.38 36.89
N THR A 7 26.69 -6.86 35.68
CA THR A 7 27.71 -7.55 34.89
C THR A 7 27.80 -6.85 33.55
N ALA A 8 28.85 -6.05 33.41
CA ALA A 8 29.27 -5.47 32.15
C ALA A 8 30.03 -6.55 31.36
N PHE A 9 29.66 -6.75 30.10
CA PHE A 9 30.46 -7.53 29.16
C PHE A 9 31.00 -6.54 28.11
N THR A 10 32.31 -6.33 28.13
CA THR A 10 33.05 -5.50 27.17
C THR A 10 34.32 -6.27 26.82
N MET A 11 34.43 -6.77 25.59
CA MET A 11 35.67 -7.14 24.88
C MET A 11 35.32 -7.08 23.38
N PHE A 12 35.76 -6.11 22.57
CA PHE A 12 37.10 -5.86 22.01
C PHE A 12 37.82 -7.09 21.46
N LEU A 13 37.77 -7.27 20.12
CA LEU A 13 38.79 -7.79 19.18
C LEU A 13 38.06 -8.08 17.85
N SER A 14 38.56 -7.86 16.63
CA SER A 14 39.89 -7.55 16.13
C SER A 14 39.74 -7.01 14.69
N MET A 15 40.37 -5.88 14.39
CA MET A 15 40.74 -5.53 13.01
C MET A 15 41.74 -6.57 12.50
N ALA A 16 41.56 -7.02 11.26
CA ALA A 16 42.62 -7.64 10.47
C ALA A 16 42.60 -7.03 9.06
N PHE A 17 43.46 -6.04 8.87
CA PHE A 17 43.97 -5.63 7.57
C PHE A 17 44.96 -6.70 7.10
N LEU A 18 44.84 -7.19 5.85
CA LEU A 18 46.00 -7.62 5.07
C LEU A 18 45.74 -7.48 3.56
N VAL A 19 46.71 -6.80 2.96
CA VAL A 19 46.92 -6.37 1.56
C VAL A 19 47.49 -7.51 0.70
N ALA A 20 47.13 -7.56 -0.59
CA ALA A 20 48.01 -7.93 -1.72
C ALA A 20 47.30 -7.52 -3.04
N CYS A 21 47.73 -6.51 -3.81
CA CYS A 21 48.92 -6.40 -4.71
C CYS A 21 48.96 -7.38 -5.91
N GLY A 22 48.82 -6.79 -7.10
CA GLY A 22 49.20 -7.28 -8.45
C GLY A 22 48.32 -6.57 -9.48
N GLY A 23 48.76 -5.57 -10.27
CA GLY A 23 49.88 -5.57 -11.25
C GLY A 23 49.37 -6.24 -12.54
N ASP A 24 49.34 -5.67 -13.75
CA ASP A 24 50.10 -4.60 -14.39
C ASP A 24 49.32 -3.98 -15.58
N GLU A 25 49.71 -2.75 -15.88
CA GLU A 25 49.85 -2.05 -17.18
C GLU A 25 49.37 -2.74 -18.48
N GLU A 26 48.63 -2.01 -19.32
CA GLU A 26 49.09 -1.64 -20.68
C GLU A 26 48.18 -0.56 -21.33
N GLU A 27 48.82 0.53 -21.75
CA GLU A 27 48.31 1.46 -22.76
C GLU A 27 48.23 0.73 -24.11
N THR A 28 47.13 0.85 -24.86
CA THR A 28 47.20 0.82 -26.32
C THR A 28 46.23 1.82 -26.96
N THR A 29 46.81 2.55 -27.90
CA THR A 29 46.25 3.53 -28.83
C THR A 29 45.46 2.89 -29.99
N GLY A 30 44.49 3.64 -30.52
CA GLY A 30 43.81 3.45 -31.81
C GLY A 30 42.45 4.12 -31.72
N ASP A 31 42.21 5.35 -32.20
CA ASP A 31 42.37 5.87 -33.55
C ASP A 31 41.84 4.89 -34.62
N ASP A 32 40.54 4.99 -34.87
CA ASP A 32 39.97 4.79 -36.21
C ASP A 32 38.83 5.78 -36.40
N VAL A 33 39.17 6.83 -37.14
CA VAL A 33 38.27 7.66 -37.93
C VAL A 33 37.67 6.80 -39.03
N LEU A 34 36.34 6.74 -39.15
CA LEU A 34 35.69 6.65 -40.45
C LEU A 34 34.40 7.47 -40.47
N ASP A 35 34.45 8.45 -41.36
CA ASP A 35 33.39 9.29 -41.89
C ASP A 35 32.15 8.49 -42.34
N ASN A 36 30.97 9.08 -42.14
CA ASN A 36 30.03 9.20 -43.25
C ASN A 36 29.13 10.43 -43.04
N ASP A 37 29.37 11.38 -43.93
CA ASP A 37 28.54 12.52 -44.29
C ASP A 37 27.19 12.09 -44.92
N ASP A 38 26.32 13.11 -45.02
CA ASP A 38 25.16 13.26 -45.90
C ASP A 38 23.87 12.49 -45.47
N ASP A 39 22.68 13.08 -45.47
CA ASP A 39 22.19 14.13 -46.36
C ASP A 39 20.99 14.86 -45.75
N VAL A 40 20.92 16.16 -46.06
CA VAL A 40 19.81 17.07 -45.81
C VAL A 40 18.78 16.89 -46.92
N SER A 41 17.49 16.89 -46.60
CA SER A 41 16.53 17.53 -47.51
C SER A 41 15.32 18.08 -46.77
N GLU A 42 15.14 19.38 -47.00
CA GLU A 42 13.95 20.19 -46.79
C GLU A 42 12.81 19.77 -47.73
N ASP A 43 11.66 20.42 -47.53
CA ASP A 43 10.45 20.55 -48.38
C ASP A 43 9.24 19.73 -47.89
N GLU A 44 8.00 20.21 -47.97
CA GLU A 44 7.39 21.52 -48.17
C GLU A 44 5.90 21.35 -47.85
N ASN A 45 5.23 22.46 -47.50
CA ASN A 45 3.83 22.79 -47.75
C ASN A 45 2.88 21.73 -48.36
N GLY A 46 1.72 21.54 -47.71
CA GLY A 46 0.53 20.94 -48.32
C GLY A 46 -0.75 21.31 -47.59
N ALA A 47 -1.37 22.41 -47.98
CA ALA A 47 -2.71 22.83 -47.58
C ALA A 47 -3.80 22.20 -48.47
N SER A 48 -5.04 22.25 -47.95
CA SER A 48 -6.34 22.08 -48.64
C SER A 48 -6.71 20.62 -48.98
N ASP A 49 -7.96 20.13 -48.95
CA ASP A 49 -9.32 20.66 -49.10
C ASP A 49 -10.29 19.63 -48.47
N ASP A 50 -11.31 20.03 -47.72
CA ASP A 50 -12.68 20.30 -48.19
C ASP A 50 -13.53 19.01 -48.40
N PHE A 51 -14.44 18.72 -47.45
CA PHE A 51 -15.71 18.07 -47.76
C PHE A 51 -16.81 18.62 -46.85
N ALA A 52 -17.65 19.44 -47.49
CA ALA A 52 -18.84 20.07 -46.97
C ALA A 52 -20.02 19.10 -46.80
N ASP A 53 -20.97 19.57 -45.98
CA ASP A 53 -22.43 19.48 -46.11
C ASP A 53 -23.11 18.10 -46.17
N VAL A 54 -23.97 17.85 -45.16
CA VAL A 54 -25.47 17.86 -45.27
C VAL A 54 -25.98 17.84 -43.81
N ASP A 55 -26.48 18.91 -43.20
CA ASP A 55 -27.67 19.73 -43.46
C ASP A 55 -29.00 19.12 -42.96
N LYS A 56 -29.56 19.82 -41.96
CA LYS A 56 -30.98 20.13 -41.67
C LYS A 56 -31.91 19.20 -40.86
N ASN A 57 -32.48 19.91 -39.85
CA ASN A 57 -33.90 19.98 -39.45
C ASN A 57 -34.47 18.76 -38.72
N ASN A 58 -35.35 18.87 -37.73
CA ASN A 58 -36.23 19.92 -37.22
C ASN A 58 -36.68 19.37 -35.83
N GLY A 59 -36.65 20.10 -34.71
CA GLY A 59 -37.75 20.96 -34.30
C GLY A 59 -39.12 20.26 -34.38
N ASN A 60 -39.69 19.76 -33.27
CA ASN A 60 -40.81 20.45 -32.60
C ASN A 60 -41.34 19.70 -31.36
N GLU A 61 -41.83 20.54 -30.45
CA GLU A 61 -42.61 20.35 -29.23
C GLU A 61 -43.79 19.34 -29.29
N SER A 62 -44.15 18.80 -28.11
CA SER A 62 -45.45 19.05 -27.44
C SER A 62 -46.15 17.78 -26.88
N GLU A 63 -46.28 17.78 -25.55
CA GLU A 63 -47.45 17.53 -24.68
C GLU A 63 -48.39 16.29 -24.80
N ASN A 64 -48.71 15.78 -23.58
CA ASN A 64 -49.91 15.03 -23.13
C ASN A 64 -50.03 13.55 -23.61
N ASP A 65 -50.56 12.57 -22.86
CA ASP A 65 -51.61 12.60 -21.85
C ASP A 65 -51.70 11.24 -21.10
N ASP A 66 -52.28 11.30 -19.90
CA ASP A 66 -53.13 10.32 -19.19
C ASP A 66 -52.76 8.84 -18.93
N SER A 67 -52.50 8.57 -17.65
CA SER A 67 -53.22 7.65 -16.73
C SER A 67 -54.08 6.50 -17.32
N ASN A 68 -53.82 5.24 -16.94
CA ASN A 68 -54.68 4.52 -15.98
C ASN A 68 -54.21 3.09 -15.66
N ASN A 69 -54.46 2.72 -14.39
CA ASN A 69 -54.34 1.43 -13.73
C ASN A 69 -54.91 0.22 -14.49
N ASN A 70 -54.26 -0.94 -14.32
CA ASN A 70 -54.92 -2.09 -13.72
C ASN A 70 -53.90 -3.06 -13.12
N GLU A 71 -54.10 -3.34 -11.83
CA GLU A 71 -53.48 -4.40 -11.05
C GLU A 71 -53.82 -5.76 -11.66
N GLU A 72 -52.83 -6.63 -11.76
CA GLU A 72 -53.03 -8.07 -11.60
C GLU A 72 -51.88 -8.60 -10.72
N GLU A 73 -52.27 -9.09 -9.57
CA GLU A 73 -51.43 -9.71 -8.55
C GLU A 73 -50.67 -10.91 -9.13
N THR A 74 -49.36 -10.90 -8.94
CA THR A 74 -48.62 -12.12 -8.65
C THR A 74 -47.84 -11.88 -7.37
N ASP A 75 -48.46 -12.38 -6.31
CA ASP A 75 -47.91 -12.75 -5.02
C ASP A 75 -46.69 -13.65 -5.24
N GLU A 76 -45.49 -13.06 -5.20
CA GLU A 76 -44.28 -13.76 -4.82
C GLU A 76 -43.65 -12.94 -3.71
N ASN A 77 -43.79 -13.45 -2.48
CA ASN A 77 -43.03 -13.06 -1.30
C ASN A 77 -41.57 -12.80 -1.68
N ASN A 78 -41.21 -11.55 -1.93
CA ASN A 78 -39.88 -11.09 -1.63
C ASN A 78 -40.01 -10.52 -0.22
N GLU A 79 -39.81 -11.39 0.78
CA GLU A 79 -39.30 -10.91 2.06
C GLU A 79 -37.99 -10.21 1.69
N GLU A 80 -38.08 -8.91 1.43
CA GLU A 80 -36.94 -8.02 1.48
C GLU A 80 -36.49 -8.11 2.93
N TYR A 81 -35.63 -9.09 3.21
CA TYR A 81 -34.86 -9.14 4.43
C TYR A 81 -34.14 -7.80 4.43
N SER A 82 -34.69 -6.83 5.16
CA SER A 82 -34.05 -5.55 5.39
C SER A 82 -32.76 -5.91 6.10
N GLN A 83 -31.69 -6.03 5.32
CA GLN A 83 -30.37 -6.28 5.85
C GLN A 83 -30.08 -5.14 6.80
N MET A 84 -29.62 -5.49 8.00
CA MET A 84 -29.21 -4.54 9.02
C MET A 84 -28.22 -3.53 8.41
N THR A 85 -28.22 -2.28 8.86
CA THR A 85 -27.21 -1.28 8.47
C THR A 85 -25.98 -1.34 9.38
N GLU A 86 -24.87 -0.71 8.95
CA GLU A 86 -23.66 -0.58 9.79
C GLU A 86 -23.95 0.11 11.13
N ASP A 87 -24.73 1.21 11.12
CA ASP A 87 -25.18 1.91 12.33
C ASP A 87 -25.99 1.00 13.27
N GLU A 88 -26.81 0.12 12.69
CA GLU A 88 -27.59 -0.85 13.46
C GLU A 88 -26.67 -1.93 14.06
N ALA A 89 -25.68 -2.42 13.31
CA ALA A 89 -24.70 -3.38 13.81
C ALA A 89 -23.87 -2.83 14.97
N GLU A 90 -23.43 -1.57 14.89
CA GLU A 90 -22.76 -0.88 16.01
C GLU A 90 -23.67 -0.81 17.24
N ALA A 91 -24.94 -0.43 17.06
CA ALA A 91 -25.91 -0.37 18.15
C ALA A 91 -26.14 -1.74 18.82
N HIS A 92 -26.22 -2.80 18.03
CA HIS A 92 -26.31 -4.18 18.53
C HIS A 92 -25.12 -4.55 19.42
N VAL A 93 -23.90 -4.14 19.04
CA VAL A 93 -22.67 -4.40 19.82
C VAL A 93 -22.63 -3.56 21.09
N ILE A 94 -23.04 -2.29 21.04
CA ILE A 94 -23.17 -1.43 22.21
C ILE A 94 -24.14 -2.03 23.24
N ASP A 95 -25.30 -2.51 22.78
CA ASP A 95 -26.29 -3.16 23.64
C ASP A 95 -25.72 -4.45 24.26
N TYR A 96 -25.03 -5.28 23.45
CA TYR A 96 -24.35 -6.48 23.95
C TYR A 96 -23.33 -6.14 25.05
N ILE A 97 -22.51 -5.09 24.88
CA ILE A 97 -21.53 -4.65 25.87
C ILE A 97 -22.23 -4.17 27.15
N ASN A 98 -23.29 -3.38 27.03
CA ASN A 98 -24.07 -2.91 28.18
C ASN A 98 -24.66 -4.06 29.01
N GLU A 99 -25.10 -5.14 28.36
CA GLU A 99 -25.70 -6.29 29.02
C GLU A 99 -24.66 -7.27 29.61
N ASN A 100 -23.54 -7.48 28.91
CA ASN A 100 -22.61 -8.57 29.22
C ASN A 100 -21.29 -8.11 29.84
N LYS A 101 -20.88 -6.85 29.63
CA LYS A 101 -19.61 -6.28 30.11
C LYS A 101 -19.81 -4.96 30.85
N PRO A 102 -20.49 -4.97 32.02
CA PRO A 102 -20.84 -3.76 32.77
C PRO A 102 -19.62 -2.94 33.22
N GLU A 103 -18.43 -3.55 33.31
CA GLU A 103 -17.18 -2.86 33.63
C GLU A 103 -16.70 -1.86 32.57
N ILE A 104 -17.07 -2.05 31.30
CA ILE A 104 -16.70 -1.15 30.19
C ILE A 104 -17.88 -0.34 29.66
N ALA A 105 -19.12 -0.77 29.96
CA ALA A 105 -20.35 -0.08 29.58
C ALA A 105 -20.38 1.41 30.00
N ASP A 106 -19.84 1.73 31.17
CA ASP A 106 -19.77 3.09 31.71
C ASP A 106 -18.78 4.01 30.95
N PHE A 107 -18.00 3.46 30.01
CA PHE A 107 -16.92 4.16 29.30
C PHE A 107 -17.06 4.07 27.77
N LEU A 108 -18.23 3.68 27.26
CA LEU A 108 -18.48 3.56 25.81
C LEU A 108 -18.26 4.88 25.04
N ASP A 109 -18.40 6.03 25.71
CA ASP A 109 -18.17 7.35 25.14
C ASP A 109 -16.70 7.68 24.88
N VAL A 110 -15.76 6.91 25.44
CA VAL A 110 -14.31 7.02 25.22
C VAL A 110 -13.76 5.90 24.34
N TYR A 111 -14.61 5.14 23.65
CA TYR A 111 -14.21 4.17 22.64
C TYR A 111 -14.65 4.63 21.25
N GLN A 112 -13.90 4.23 20.23
CA GLN A 112 -14.26 4.42 18.82
C GLN A 112 -14.67 3.08 18.23
N PHE A 113 -15.69 3.09 17.36
CA PHE A 113 -16.17 1.92 16.67
C PHE A 113 -15.90 2.06 15.17
N SER A 114 -15.51 0.96 14.54
CA SER A 114 -15.45 0.81 13.09
C SER A 114 -16.25 -0.42 12.71
N VAL A 115 -17.03 -0.33 11.64
CA VAL A 115 -17.84 -1.42 11.12
C VAL A 115 -17.35 -1.79 9.72
N GLU A 116 -17.08 -3.06 9.50
CA GLU A 116 -16.67 -3.62 8.22
C GLU A 116 -17.73 -4.63 7.75
N GLU A 117 -18.16 -4.51 6.49
CA GLU A 117 -19.13 -5.43 5.90
C GLU A 117 -18.41 -6.65 5.30
N ASN A 118 -18.76 -7.85 5.78
CA ASN A 118 -18.18 -9.12 5.33
C ASN A 118 -19.29 -10.12 4.98
N ASP A 119 -19.68 -10.19 3.71
CA ASP A 119 -20.73 -11.08 3.19
C ASP A 119 -22.02 -11.07 4.04
N ASP A 120 -22.22 -12.09 4.88
CA ASP A 120 -23.42 -12.30 5.71
C ASP A 120 -23.29 -11.73 7.14
N ILE A 121 -22.16 -11.12 7.49
CA ILE A 121 -21.87 -10.57 8.83
C ILE A 121 -21.36 -9.12 8.75
N TYR A 122 -21.56 -8.35 9.83
CA TYR A 122 -20.81 -7.13 10.11
C TYR A 122 -19.75 -7.41 11.16
N GLN A 123 -18.53 -6.97 10.91
CA GLN A 123 -17.47 -6.97 11.91
C GLN A 123 -17.37 -5.60 12.55
N VAL A 124 -17.57 -5.53 13.87
CA VAL A 124 -17.51 -4.28 14.64
C VAL A 124 -16.27 -4.29 15.53
N ASN A 125 -15.37 -3.36 15.26
CA ASN A 125 -14.09 -3.21 15.93
C ASN A 125 -14.14 -2.04 16.92
N MET A 126 -13.85 -2.29 18.20
CA MET A 126 -13.85 -1.29 19.26
C MET A 126 -12.41 -0.89 19.63
N PHE A 127 -12.09 0.40 19.58
CA PHE A 127 -10.75 0.94 19.83
C PHE A 127 -10.74 1.94 21.00
N SER A 128 -9.63 2.03 21.75
CA SER A 128 -9.45 3.01 22.84
C SER A 128 -9.26 4.44 22.30
N ALA A 129 -10.09 5.42 22.69
CA ALA A 129 -9.94 6.80 22.21
C ALA A 129 -8.70 7.53 22.77
N GLU A 130 -8.10 7.04 23.85
CA GLU A 130 -6.86 7.59 24.41
C GLU A 130 -5.67 6.73 23.99
N SER A 131 -4.85 7.24 23.06
CA SER A 131 -3.41 7.02 23.14
C SER A 131 -2.78 8.33 23.62
N ASP A 132 -2.07 8.27 24.75
CA ASP A 132 -1.22 9.39 25.23
C ASP A 132 -0.02 9.66 24.29
N ASP A 133 0.11 8.86 23.23
CA ASP A 133 1.15 8.91 22.22
C ASP A 133 0.49 8.94 20.84
N GLU A 134 0.51 10.11 20.20
CA GLU A 134 0.01 10.35 18.84
C GLU A 134 0.65 9.43 17.78
N ARG A 135 1.67 8.64 18.15
CA ARG A 135 2.36 7.63 17.31
C ARG A 135 1.67 6.26 17.32
N ILE A 136 0.78 6.00 18.27
CA ILE A 136 0.07 4.72 18.41
C ILE A 136 -1.39 5.03 18.06
N GLY A 137 -1.87 4.50 16.92
CA GLY A 137 -3.30 4.51 16.63
C GLY A 137 -4.07 3.84 17.77
N SER A 138 -5.32 4.23 17.98
CA SER A 138 -6.17 3.70 19.04
C SER A 138 -6.10 2.16 19.05
N PRO A 139 -5.59 1.52 20.12
CA PRO A 139 -5.44 0.06 20.13
C PRO A 139 -6.80 -0.62 20.04
N LEU A 140 -6.89 -1.66 19.20
CA LEU A 140 -8.08 -2.52 19.11
C LEU A 140 -8.28 -3.24 20.44
N MET A 141 -9.41 -2.98 21.08
CA MET A 141 -9.77 -3.50 22.39
C MET A 141 -10.57 -4.80 22.27
N SER A 142 -11.52 -4.87 21.33
CA SER A 142 -12.41 -6.02 21.14
C SER A 142 -12.97 -6.00 19.72
N SER A 143 -13.23 -7.18 19.16
CA SER A 143 -13.93 -7.35 17.89
C SER A 143 -15.19 -8.19 18.10
N TYR A 144 -16.24 -7.87 17.35
CA TYR A 144 -17.54 -8.52 17.44
C TYR A 144 -18.05 -8.83 16.05
N GLU A 145 -18.65 -9.99 15.87
CA GLU A 145 -19.37 -10.35 14.66
C GLU A 145 -20.87 -10.19 14.92
N VAL A 146 -21.55 -9.52 13.99
CA VAL A 146 -23.00 -9.30 14.02
C VAL A 146 -23.62 -9.95 12.79
N ASP A 147 -24.45 -10.96 13.00
CA ASP A 147 -25.19 -11.59 11.90
C ASP A 147 -26.19 -10.59 11.30
N ARG A 148 -26.08 -10.32 9.99
CA ARG A 148 -26.84 -9.26 9.29
C ARG A 148 -28.34 -9.50 9.27
N THR A 149 -28.77 -10.74 9.50
CA THR A 149 -30.17 -11.16 9.40
C THR A 149 -30.83 -11.21 10.78
N THR A 150 -30.09 -11.64 11.80
CA THR A 150 -30.61 -11.93 13.13
C THR A 150 -30.21 -10.89 14.18
N GLY A 151 -29.12 -10.15 13.95
CA GLY A 151 -28.55 -9.23 14.92
C GLY A 151 -27.93 -9.92 16.14
N GLU A 152 -27.67 -11.22 16.04
CA GLU A 152 -26.94 -11.96 17.06
C GLU A 152 -25.48 -11.47 17.07
N VAL A 153 -25.00 -11.10 18.26
CA VAL A 153 -23.64 -10.59 18.47
C VAL A 153 -22.82 -11.70 19.11
N GLU A 154 -21.74 -12.09 18.43
CA GLU A 154 -20.72 -12.96 19.00
C GLU A 154 -19.45 -12.15 19.25
N GLU A 155 -18.96 -12.20 20.48
CA GLU A 155 -17.61 -11.70 20.77
C GLU A 155 -16.63 -12.66 20.12
N VAL A 156 -15.88 -12.16 19.15
CA VAL A 156 -14.77 -12.90 18.59
C VAL A 156 -13.68 -12.84 19.64
N GLU A 157 -13.20 -14.00 20.10
CA GLU A 157 -11.92 -14.04 20.80
C GLU A 157 -10.92 -13.43 19.83
N ASN A 158 -10.56 -12.17 20.09
CA ASN A 158 -9.32 -11.61 19.61
C ASN A 158 -8.29 -12.63 20.09
N GLN A 159 -7.87 -13.53 19.18
CA GLN A 159 -6.46 -13.84 19.16
C GLN A 159 -5.85 -12.45 19.08
N THR A 160 -5.31 -11.98 20.21
CA THR A 160 -4.10 -11.20 20.18
C THR A 160 -3.11 -12.01 19.34
N ASN A 161 -3.31 -11.99 18.03
CA ASN A 161 -2.31 -11.55 17.13
C ASN A 161 -2.08 -10.08 17.59
N GLU A 162 -1.16 -9.68 18.47
CA GLU A 162 0.22 -10.11 18.69
C GLU A 162 0.90 -10.81 17.51
N THR A 163 0.36 -10.71 16.29
CA THR A 163 1.21 -10.25 15.22
C THR A 163 1.37 -8.78 15.55
N GLU A 164 2.41 -8.45 16.31
CA GLU A 164 3.07 -7.18 16.08
C GLU A 164 3.34 -7.17 14.57
N SER A 165 2.39 -6.73 13.73
CA SER A 165 2.66 -6.42 12.33
C SER A 165 3.75 -5.37 12.46
N GLN A 166 4.98 -5.81 12.22
CA GLN A 166 6.12 -5.00 12.60
C GLN A 166 6.04 -3.77 11.72
N LEU A 167 5.74 -2.64 12.36
CA LEU A 167 5.81 -1.36 11.69
C LEU A 167 7.21 -1.25 11.12
N SER A 168 7.30 -0.90 9.84
CA SER A 168 8.58 -0.84 9.15
C SER A 168 9.59 0.00 9.94
N GLU A 169 10.83 -0.49 10.00
CA GLU A 169 12.01 0.18 10.58
C GLU A 169 12.15 1.66 10.12
N ILE A 170 11.60 2.01 8.96
CA ILE A 170 11.67 3.36 8.37
C ILE A 170 10.82 4.39 9.12
N VAL A 171 9.74 3.96 9.79
CA VAL A 171 8.83 4.87 10.49
C VAL A 171 9.51 5.53 11.69
N ASP A 172 10.49 4.85 12.31
CA ASP A 172 11.26 5.37 13.45
C ASP A 172 12.39 6.33 13.03
N LEU A 173 12.70 6.41 11.73
CA LEU A 173 13.76 7.27 11.20
C LEU A 173 13.32 8.73 11.11
N ASN A 174 14.21 9.63 11.52
CA ASN A 174 14.01 11.05 11.27
C ASN A 174 14.15 11.38 9.76
N GLN A 175 13.77 12.59 9.34
CA GLN A 175 13.75 12.95 7.92
C GLN A 175 15.12 12.80 7.21
N GLU A 176 16.23 13.10 7.89
CA GLU A 176 17.58 12.96 7.34
C GLU A 176 17.97 11.48 7.20
N GLU A 177 17.67 10.68 8.23
CA GLU A 177 17.92 9.23 8.22
C GLU A 177 17.06 8.51 7.18
N ARG A 178 15.80 8.90 7.05
CA ARG A 178 14.88 8.36 6.04
C ARG A 178 15.37 8.67 4.64
N ARG A 179 15.79 9.92 4.39
CA ARG A 179 16.35 10.28 3.09
C ARG A 179 17.60 9.46 2.79
N ALA A 180 18.53 9.36 3.74
CA ALA A 180 19.74 8.55 3.57
C ALA A 180 19.42 7.08 3.28
N HIS A 181 18.44 6.51 3.99
CA HIS A 181 17.96 5.15 3.72
C HIS A 181 17.47 4.97 2.29
N HIS A 182 16.59 5.87 1.79
CA HIS A 182 16.08 5.74 0.42
C HIS A 182 17.13 6.08 -0.65
N GLU A 183 18.11 6.93 -0.35
CA GLU A 183 19.27 7.14 -1.21
C GLU A 183 20.13 5.86 -1.35
N GLU A 184 20.20 5.03 -0.30
CA GLU A 184 20.87 3.72 -0.37
C GLU A 184 20.10 2.70 -1.22
N LEU A 185 18.77 2.80 -1.24
CA LEU A 185 17.90 1.97 -2.08
C LEU A 185 17.84 2.44 -3.54
N ALA A 186 18.14 3.70 -3.80
CA ALA A 186 18.03 4.28 -5.14
C ALA A 186 19.07 3.68 -6.10
N VAL A 187 18.63 3.27 -7.29
CA VAL A 187 19.53 2.74 -8.34
C VAL A 187 20.49 3.83 -8.84
N LYS A 188 20.02 5.08 -8.84
CA LYS A 188 20.78 6.26 -9.25
C LYS A 188 20.52 7.44 -8.30
N PRO A 189 21.11 7.44 -7.11
CA PRO A 189 20.79 8.42 -6.06
C PRO A 189 21.03 9.86 -6.49
N GLU A 190 21.99 10.11 -7.39
CA GLU A 190 22.31 11.43 -7.92
C GLU A 190 21.28 11.98 -8.92
N GLU A 191 20.45 11.10 -9.48
CA GLU A 191 19.38 11.50 -10.39
C GLU A 191 18.08 11.77 -9.58
N ILE A 192 17.85 11.12 -8.43
CA ILE A 192 16.56 11.21 -7.71
C ILE A 192 16.11 12.65 -7.44
N SER A 193 14.86 12.94 -7.79
CA SER A 193 14.23 14.24 -7.52
C SER A 193 13.97 14.42 -6.02
N ASP A 194 14.36 15.57 -5.45
CA ASP A 194 14.11 15.90 -4.04
C ASP A 194 12.62 15.80 -3.67
N GLU A 195 11.73 16.06 -4.62
CA GLU A 195 10.27 16.02 -4.45
C GLU A 195 9.75 14.62 -4.15
N VAL A 196 10.47 13.57 -4.56
CA VAL A 196 10.08 12.17 -4.32
C VAL A 196 10.09 11.86 -2.84
N TYR A 197 11.05 12.39 -2.09
CA TYR A 197 11.27 12.06 -0.67
C TYR A 197 10.27 12.69 0.31
N VAL A 198 9.32 13.50 -0.17
CA VAL A 198 8.39 14.23 0.73
C VAL A 198 7.55 13.25 1.54
N ASP A 199 6.89 12.30 0.87
CA ASP A 199 6.03 11.29 1.50
C ASP A 199 6.56 9.85 1.35
N LEU A 200 7.74 9.65 0.74
CA LEU A 200 8.28 8.31 0.46
C LEU A 200 8.56 7.49 1.73
N LEU A 201 7.91 6.33 1.80
CA LEU A 201 8.15 5.28 2.79
C LEU A 201 8.15 3.92 2.07
N LEU A 202 9.35 3.42 1.76
CA LEU A 202 9.57 2.11 1.13
C LEU A 202 10.47 1.24 1.99
N SER A 203 9.88 0.26 2.64
CA SER A 203 10.53 -0.73 3.51
C SER A 203 11.11 -1.91 2.75
N GLY A 204 12.12 -2.56 3.34
CA GLY A 204 12.53 -3.89 2.90
C GLY A 204 11.38 -4.89 3.03
N ILE A 205 11.42 -5.96 2.23
CA ILE A 205 10.36 -6.98 2.16
C ILE A 205 10.89 -8.32 2.68
N HIS A 206 10.03 -9.22 3.17
CA HIS A 206 10.44 -10.55 3.65
C HIS A 206 9.87 -11.65 2.75
N GLU A 207 10.54 -12.81 2.69
CA GLU A 207 10.08 -13.95 1.89
C GLU A 207 8.65 -14.42 2.23
N ASN A 208 8.20 -14.22 3.46
CA ASN A 208 6.84 -14.57 3.90
C ASN A 208 5.84 -13.41 3.82
N THR A 209 6.23 -12.25 3.28
CA THR A 209 5.30 -11.12 3.10
C THR A 209 4.21 -11.51 2.10
N GLU A 210 2.95 -11.27 2.49
CA GLU A 210 1.76 -11.43 1.66
C GLU A 210 1.25 -10.05 1.21
N ASP A 211 1.20 -9.10 2.15
CA ASP A 211 0.73 -7.73 1.93
C ASP A 211 1.82 -6.72 2.22
N TYR A 212 2.20 -5.96 1.19
CA TYR A 212 3.20 -4.90 1.30
C TYR A 212 2.54 -3.53 1.17
N ASN A 213 2.64 -2.73 2.24
CA ASN A 213 2.13 -1.38 2.27
C ASN A 213 3.27 -0.37 2.30
N GLY A 214 3.13 0.70 1.54
CA GLY A 214 4.08 1.81 1.53
C GLY A 214 3.39 3.15 1.32
N ARG A 215 4.21 4.20 1.21
CA ARG A 215 3.73 5.56 0.94
C ARG A 215 4.59 6.26 -0.10
N VAL A 216 3.94 7.00 -0.99
CA VAL A 216 4.51 7.86 -2.03
C VAL A 216 3.78 9.21 -2.01
N ASN A 217 4.14 10.14 -2.91
CA ASN A 217 3.38 11.38 -2.99
C ASN A 217 2.00 11.12 -3.62
N SER A 218 1.01 11.90 -3.20
CA SER A 218 -0.32 11.88 -3.81
C SER A 218 -0.24 12.11 -5.33
N GLY A 219 -0.88 11.22 -6.09
CA GLY A 219 -0.89 11.25 -7.55
C GLY A 219 0.33 10.60 -8.22
N ASP A 220 1.28 10.07 -7.45
CA ASP A 220 2.34 9.22 -8.00
C ASP A 220 1.76 7.90 -8.52
N THR A 221 2.35 7.39 -9.61
CA THR A 221 2.11 6.02 -10.08
C THR A 221 3.28 5.15 -9.64
N ILE A 222 2.97 3.99 -9.05
CA ILE A 222 3.95 3.04 -8.54
C ILE A 222 3.82 1.68 -9.24
N MET A 223 4.95 1.16 -9.71
CA MET A 223 5.02 -0.16 -10.34
C MET A 223 6.14 -0.98 -9.69
N PHE A 224 5.83 -2.23 -9.36
CA PHE A 224 6.74 -3.22 -8.81
C PHE A 224 7.19 -4.17 -9.92
N GLU A 225 8.48 -4.48 -9.95
CA GLU A 225 9.06 -5.51 -10.81
C GLU A 225 9.68 -6.62 -9.94
N PHE A 226 8.98 -7.74 -9.88
CA PHE A 226 9.36 -8.90 -9.09
C PHE A 226 10.31 -9.81 -9.89
N PRO A 227 11.38 -10.32 -9.26
CA PRO A 227 12.20 -11.36 -9.86
C PRO A 227 11.44 -12.69 -9.88
N ASP A 228 11.63 -13.51 -10.93
CA ASP A 228 11.12 -14.88 -10.96
C ASP A 228 12.02 -15.82 -10.11
N ALA A 229 11.41 -16.66 -9.26
CA ALA A 229 12.12 -17.58 -8.36
C ALA A 229 12.92 -18.68 -9.07
N GLU A 230 12.53 -19.08 -10.28
CA GLU A 230 13.23 -20.09 -11.09
C GLU A 230 14.34 -19.45 -11.94
N ASN A 231 14.13 -18.23 -12.41
CA ASN A 231 15.10 -17.48 -13.20
C ASN A 231 15.08 -15.98 -12.90
N SER A 232 16.03 -15.51 -12.09
CA SER A 232 16.12 -14.08 -11.71
C SER A 232 16.37 -13.10 -12.87
N ALA A 233 16.60 -13.58 -14.09
CA ALA A 233 16.68 -12.76 -15.29
C ALA A 233 15.29 -12.44 -15.88
N ASP A 234 14.29 -13.25 -15.56
CA ASP A 234 12.90 -13.03 -15.92
C ASP A 234 12.22 -12.27 -14.78
N ARG A 235 11.38 -11.29 -15.13
CA ARG A 235 10.72 -10.41 -14.17
C ARG A 235 9.26 -10.17 -14.56
N SER A 236 8.38 -10.15 -13.57
CA SER A 236 6.97 -9.79 -13.69
C SER A 236 6.76 -8.37 -13.17
N THR A 237 5.77 -7.66 -13.70
CA THR A 237 5.45 -6.30 -13.26
C THR A 237 4.01 -6.22 -12.77
N GLU A 238 3.80 -5.44 -11.72
CA GLU A 238 2.48 -5.16 -11.15
C GLU A 238 2.41 -3.70 -10.70
N GLU A 239 1.30 -3.04 -10.99
CA GLU A 239 1.05 -1.65 -10.60
C GLU A 239 0.21 -1.64 -9.33
N ALA A 240 0.59 -0.84 -8.33
CA ALA A 240 -0.22 -0.69 -7.11
C ALA A 240 -1.10 0.56 -7.21
N GLU A 241 -2.34 0.45 -6.73
CA GLU A 241 -3.24 1.59 -6.65
C GLU A 241 -2.80 2.51 -5.50
N VAL A 242 -2.61 3.80 -5.81
CA VAL A 242 -2.21 4.83 -4.85
C VAL A 242 -3.43 5.66 -4.46
N SER A 243 -3.68 5.77 -3.15
CA SER A 243 -4.78 6.56 -2.60
C SER A 243 -4.55 8.07 -2.75
N GLU A 244 -5.60 8.86 -2.51
CA GLU A 244 -5.49 10.33 -2.52
C GLU A 244 -4.48 10.87 -1.50
N ASP A 245 -4.22 10.12 -0.42
CA ASP A 245 -3.24 10.47 0.63
C ASP A 245 -1.84 9.88 0.38
N GLY A 246 -1.66 9.16 -0.75
CA GLY A 246 -0.37 8.60 -1.17
C GLY A 246 -0.04 7.21 -0.61
N TYR A 247 -0.98 6.55 0.07
CA TYR A 247 -0.79 5.17 0.54
C TYR A 247 -1.09 4.17 -0.58
N PHE A 248 -0.37 3.06 -0.58
CA PHE A 248 -0.65 1.94 -1.48
C PHE A 248 -0.49 0.61 -0.75
N THR A 249 -1.17 -0.41 -1.28
CA THR A 249 -1.06 -1.80 -0.86
C THR A 249 -0.87 -2.66 -2.10
N ILE A 250 0.06 -3.62 -2.05
CA ILE A 250 0.24 -4.62 -3.09
C ILE A 250 0.28 -6.02 -2.48
N HIS A 251 -0.45 -6.94 -3.09
CA HIS A 251 -0.53 -8.35 -2.69
C HIS A 251 0.57 -9.14 -3.40
N VAL A 252 1.65 -9.42 -2.69
CA VAL A 252 2.87 -10.00 -3.28
C VAL A 252 2.88 -11.53 -3.26
N ASN A 253 1.91 -12.15 -2.57
CA ASN A 253 1.78 -13.61 -2.43
C ASN A 253 1.66 -14.38 -3.76
N SER A 254 1.30 -13.68 -4.85
CA SER A 254 1.20 -14.25 -6.19
C SER A 254 2.54 -14.39 -6.90
N HIS A 255 3.61 -13.79 -6.36
CA HIS A 255 4.97 -13.85 -6.88
C HIS A 255 5.86 -14.69 -5.96
N GLU A 256 6.66 -15.57 -6.55
CA GLU A 256 7.68 -16.29 -5.81
C GLU A 256 9.01 -15.51 -5.88
N PHE A 257 9.50 -15.05 -4.73
CA PHE A 257 10.82 -14.42 -4.57
C PHE A 257 11.53 -14.96 -3.32
N LYS A 258 12.84 -14.73 -3.22
CA LYS A 258 13.73 -15.29 -2.20
C LYS A 258 14.64 -14.24 -1.59
N ALA A 259 15.07 -14.50 -0.37
CA ALA A 259 16.01 -13.68 0.37
C ALA A 259 17.31 -13.47 -0.42
N GLY A 260 17.77 -12.22 -0.43
CA GLY A 260 18.93 -11.79 -1.22
C GLY A 260 18.64 -11.52 -2.69
N GLN A 261 17.38 -11.61 -3.13
CA GLN A 261 16.92 -10.96 -4.34
C GLN A 261 16.45 -9.53 -4.03
N ASP A 262 16.26 -8.73 -5.07
CA ASP A 262 15.77 -7.36 -4.96
C ASP A 262 14.52 -7.19 -5.82
N ILE A 263 13.52 -6.48 -5.29
CA ILE A 263 12.32 -6.05 -6.03
C ILE A 263 12.54 -4.61 -6.48
N ARG A 264 12.28 -4.33 -7.75
CA ARG A 264 12.42 -2.96 -8.26
C ARG A 264 11.12 -2.22 -8.15
N VAL A 265 11.19 -0.99 -7.65
CA VAL A 265 10.06 -0.09 -7.52
C VAL A 265 10.30 1.14 -8.38
N TYR A 266 9.35 1.39 -9.26
CA TYR A 266 9.34 2.50 -10.19
C TYR A 266 8.29 3.51 -9.74
N ILE A 267 8.71 4.75 -9.53
CA ILE A 267 7.81 5.86 -9.18
C ILE A 267 7.85 6.90 -10.29
N THR A 268 6.68 7.26 -10.80
CA THR A 268 6.52 8.25 -11.87
C THR A 268 5.42 9.26 -11.54
N ASN A 269 5.71 10.56 -11.72
CA ASN A 269 4.73 11.65 -11.62
C ASN A 269 5.26 12.98 -12.17
N GLY A 270 5.50 13.06 -13.47
CA GLY A 270 6.01 14.31 -14.09
C GLY A 270 7.46 14.68 -13.70
N TYR A 271 8.17 13.80 -12.99
CA TYR A 271 9.60 13.92 -12.73
C TYR A 271 10.41 13.93 -14.04
N SER A 272 11.61 14.51 -14.00
CA SER A 272 12.48 14.60 -15.18
C SER A 272 12.96 13.25 -15.74
N HIS A 273 12.91 12.21 -14.92
CA HIS A 273 13.19 10.82 -15.23
C HIS A 273 12.43 9.92 -14.24
N GLU A 274 12.34 8.64 -14.55
CA GLU A 274 11.75 7.62 -13.68
C GLU A 274 12.61 7.40 -12.44
N GLN A 275 11.96 7.29 -11.28
CA GLN A 275 12.63 7.14 -9.98
C GLN A 275 12.62 5.66 -9.63
N VAL A 276 13.81 5.06 -9.47
CA VAL A 276 13.95 3.60 -9.33
C VAL A 276 14.64 3.25 -8.03
N PHE A 277 13.99 2.39 -7.24
CA PHE A 277 14.48 1.87 -5.98
C PHE A 277 14.60 0.34 -6.03
N GLU A 278 15.63 -0.23 -5.43
CA GLU A 278 15.82 -1.67 -5.28
C GLU A 278 15.55 -2.07 -3.82
N LEU A 279 14.39 -2.70 -3.58
CA LEU A 279 13.99 -3.17 -2.25
C LEU A 279 14.61 -4.53 -1.97
N PRO A 280 15.41 -4.66 -0.89
CA PRO A 280 16.00 -5.94 -0.53
C PRO A 280 14.94 -6.89 0.01
N VAL A 281 15.04 -8.16 -0.39
CA VAL A 281 14.27 -9.26 0.19
C VAL A 281 15.08 -9.89 1.34
N HIS A 282 14.51 -9.89 2.53
CA HIS A 282 15.04 -10.53 3.74
C HIS A 282 14.52 -11.96 3.91
N GLU A 283 15.20 -12.77 4.73
CA GLU A 283 14.72 -14.10 5.12
C GLU A 283 13.36 -14.01 5.80
N ALA A 284 12.52 -15.03 5.68
CA ALA A 284 11.23 -15.07 6.36
C ALA A 284 11.37 -14.87 7.89
N GLU A 285 10.55 -13.98 8.44
CA GLU A 285 10.52 -13.66 9.88
C GLU A 285 9.07 -13.68 10.40
N GLU A 286 8.87 -14.25 11.59
CA GLU A 286 7.55 -14.34 12.22
C GLU A 286 6.95 -12.94 12.43
N GLY A 287 5.75 -12.71 11.89
CA GLY A 287 5.06 -11.42 11.96
C GLY A 287 5.32 -10.47 10.79
N MET A 288 6.10 -10.91 9.77
CA MET A 288 6.39 -10.15 8.55
C MET A 288 5.53 -10.57 7.35
N GLU A 289 4.44 -11.28 7.60
CA GLU A 289 3.40 -11.58 6.61
C GLU A 289 2.73 -10.30 6.10
N GLU A 290 2.67 -9.26 6.93
CA GLU A 290 2.13 -7.97 6.55
C GLU A 290 3.06 -6.84 6.98
N ILE A 291 3.51 -6.05 6.00
CA ILE A 291 4.37 -4.90 6.22
C ILE A 291 3.53 -3.63 6.12
N ARG A 292 3.53 -2.82 7.17
CA ARG A 292 2.76 -1.55 7.25
C ARG A 292 3.66 -0.34 7.45
N VAL A 293 3.26 0.78 6.84
CA VAL A 293 3.83 2.12 7.08
C VAL A 293 2.77 3.04 7.67
N LYS A 294 3.19 4.06 8.42
CA LYS A 294 2.33 5.06 9.09
C LYS A 294 2.56 6.46 8.55
#